data_AF-A0A843EG03-F1
#
_entry.id   AF-A0A843EG03-F1
#
_cell.length_a   1.000
_cell.length_b   1.000
_cell.length_c   1.000
_cell.angle_alpha   90.00
_cell.angle_beta   90.00
_cell.angle_gamma   90.00
#
_symmetry.space_group_name_H-M   'P 1'
#
loop_
_entity.id
_entity.type
_entity.pdbx_description
1 polymer ?
#
loop_
_entity_poly.entity_id
_entity_poly.type
_entity_poly.pdbx_seq_one_letter_code
_entity_poly.pdbx_strand_id
1 'polypeptide(L)'
;METLGLDEAGRGPVLGPMVVAGIIIPEKKEKIIERMGVKDSKRLTPNRRTVLYRKLTKMFDFDIVVITAQDIDNLRAKGINLNQIE
;
A
#
# COMPACT_ATOMS: atom_id res chain seq x y z
N MET A 1 -15.95 5.35 -14.76
CA MET A 1 -14.53 4.98 -14.94
C MET A 1 -14.05 4.25 -13.69
N GLU A 2 -12.87 3.64 -13.71
CA GLU A 2 -12.22 3.07 -12.53
C GLU A 2 -10.84 3.72 -12.36
N THR A 3 -10.45 3.94 -11.11
CA THR A 3 -9.19 4.58 -10.74
C THR A 3 -8.35 3.59 -9.96
N LEU A 4 -7.11 3.35 -10.40
CA LEU A 4 -6.12 2.57 -9.66
C LEU A 4 -5.30 3.52 -8.77
N GLY A 5 -5.34 3.28 -7.45
CA GLY A 5 -4.43 3.91 -6.50
C GLY A 5 -3.27 2.96 -6.15
N LEU A 6 -2.05 3.48 -6.15
CA LEU A 6 -0.83 2.76 -5.77
C LEU A 6 -0.12 3.52 -4.64
N ASP A 7 0.39 2.78 -3.65
CA ASP A 7 1.18 3.33 -2.55
C ASP A 7 2.08 2.25 -1.94
N GLU A 8 3.20 2.66 -1.35
CA GLU A 8 4.15 1.78 -0.68
C GLU A 8 4.32 2.08 0.81
N ALA A 9 4.73 1.06 1.57
CA ALA A 9 5.11 1.19 2.96
C ALA A 9 6.35 0.36 3.25
N GLY A 10 7.18 0.80 4.21
CA GLY A 10 8.38 0.06 4.62
C GLY A 10 9.67 0.44 3.87
N ARG A 11 9.65 1.48 3.02
CA ARG A 11 10.83 1.99 2.31
C ARG A 11 11.94 2.54 3.23
N GLY A 12 11.56 3.20 4.32
CA GLY A 12 12.50 3.91 5.22
C GLY A 12 13.11 3.08 6.36
N PRO A 13 12.36 2.19 7.04
CA PRO A 13 12.91 1.34 8.09
C PRO A 13 14.08 0.46 7.60
N VAL A 14 15.06 0.26 8.48
CA VAL A 14 16.21 -0.63 8.23
C VAL A 14 15.88 -2.13 8.40
N LEU A 15 14.68 -2.44 8.90
CA LEU A 15 14.20 -3.79 9.17
C LEU A 15 12.80 -3.96 8.62
N GLY A 16 12.51 -5.18 8.16
CA GLY A 16 11.21 -5.56 7.64
C GLY A 16 11.11 -5.42 6.11
N PRO A 17 9.99 -5.85 5.52
CA PRO A 17 9.77 -5.79 4.09
C PRO A 17 9.37 -4.37 3.63
N MET A 18 9.53 -4.13 2.34
CA MET A 18 8.78 -3.11 1.62
C MET A 18 7.50 -3.75 1.07
N VAL A 19 6.37 -3.06 1.18
CA VAL A 19 5.07 -3.54 0.72
C VAL A 19 4.51 -2.50 -0.25
N VAL A 20 4.17 -2.93 -1.46
CA VAL A 20 3.50 -2.12 -2.48
C VAL A 20 2.07 -2.62 -2.59
N ALA A 21 1.09 -1.72 -2.56
CA ALA A 21 -0.32 -2.09 -2.66
C ALA A 21 -1.00 -1.31 -3.78
N GLY A 22 -1.87 -2.00 -4.52
CA GLY A 22 -2.77 -1.42 -5.50
C GLY A 22 -4.23 -1.64 -5.12
N ILE A 23 -5.09 -0.65 -5.33
CA ILE A 23 -6.53 -0.76 -5.11
C ILE A 23 -7.31 -0.10 -6.24
N ILE A 24 -8.31 -0.80 -6.76
CA ILE A 24 -9.18 -0.30 -7.84
C ILE A 24 -10.47 0.25 -7.25
N ILE A 25 -10.75 1.52 -7.55
CA ILE A 25 -11.90 2.25 -7.04
C ILE A 25 -12.79 2.65 -8.22
N PRO A 26 -14.03 2.13 -8.29
CA PRO A 26 -15.02 2.65 -9.22
C PRO A 26 -15.40 4.08 -8.84
N GLU A 27 -15.44 4.97 -9.83
CA GLU A 27 -15.76 6.41 -9.66
C GLU A 27 -17.04 6.64 -8.84
N LYS A 28 -18.08 5.82 -9.06
CA LYS A 28 -19.35 5.86 -8.30
C LYS A 28 -19.20 5.62 -6.78
N LYS A 29 -18.07 5.06 -6.33
CA LYS A 29 -17.76 4.74 -4.94
C LYS A 29 -16.74 5.69 -4.31
N GLU A 30 -16.21 6.69 -5.03
CA GLU A 30 -15.22 7.63 -4.48
C GLU A 30 -15.74 8.36 -3.23
N LYS A 31 -16.98 8.88 -3.28
CA LYS A 31 -17.62 9.53 -2.12
C LYS A 31 -17.73 8.63 -0.89
N ILE A 32 -17.77 7.31 -1.07
CA ILE A 32 -17.82 6.37 0.05
C ILE A 32 -16.47 6.35 0.78
N ILE A 33 -15.36 6.40 0.03
CA ILE A 33 -14.00 6.40 0.57
C ILE A 33 -13.74 7.69 1.37
N GLU A 34 -14.17 8.84 0.84
CA GLU A 34 -14.11 10.11 1.55
C GLU A 34 -14.88 10.06 2.88
N ARG A 35 -16.12 9.57 2.86
CA ARG A 35 -16.96 9.42 4.07
C ARG A 35 -16.41 8.40 5.06
N MET A 36 -15.69 7.39 4.59
CA MET A 36 -14.97 6.45 5.45
C MET A 36 -13.79 7.12 6.17
N GLY A 37 -13.39 8.33 5.76
CA GLY A 37 -12.30 9.07 6.36
C GLY A 37 -10.94 8.44 6.05
N VAL A 38 -10.79 7.87 4.84
CA VAL A 38 -9.47 7.49 4.34
C VAL A 38 -8.63 8.75 4.17
N LYS A 39 -7.42 8.71 4.72
CA LYS A 39 -6.44 9.81 4.76
C LYS A 39 -5.05 9.17 4.70
N ASP A 40 -4.02 9.99 4.63
CA ASP A 40 -2.63 9.56 4.86
C ASP A 40 -2.56 8.64 6.10
N SER A 41 -2.02 7.44 5.90
CA SER A 41 -1.99 6.37 6.89
C SER A 41 -1.18 6.74 8.15
N LYS A 42 -0.25 7.70 8.04
CA LYS A 42 0.54 8.26 9.14
C LYS A 42 -0.31 9.12 10.07
N ARG A 43 -1.43 9.66 9.58
CA ARG A 43 -2.40 10.46 10.36
C ARG A 43 -3.47 9.61 11.06
N LEU A 44 -3.40 8.29 10.92
CA LEU A 44 -4.37 7.35 11.47
C LEU A 44 -3.75 6.52 12.60
N THR A 45 -4.56 6.19 13.61
CA THR A 45 -4.14 5.24 14.65
C THR A 45 -4.00 3.83 14.06
N PRO A 46 -3.16 2.95 14.66
CA PRO A 46 -3.02 1.56 14.20
C PRO A 46 -4.36 0.81 14.14
N ASN A 47 -5.22 1.03 15.13
CA ASN A 47 -6.56 0.42 15.16
C ASN A 47 -7.43 0.95 14.01
N ARG A 48 -7.39 2.26 13.71
CA ARG A 48 -8.15 2.84 12.60
C ARG A 48 -7.66 2.31 11.25
N ARG A 49 -6.35 2.14 11.05
CA ARG A 49 -5.80 1.52 9.84
C ARG A 49 -6.32 0.10 9.66
N THR A 50 -6.33 -0.70 10.72
CA THR A 50 -6.85 -2.08 10.70
C THR A 50 -8.33 -2.13 10.31
N VAL A 51 -9.15 -1.25 10.87
CA VAL A 51 -10.58 -1.14 10.52
C VAL A 51 -10.76 -0.74 9.06
N LEU A 52 -9.99 0.24 8.56
CA LEU A 52 -10.09 0.68 7.17
C LEU A 52 -9.62 -0.40 6.20
N TYR A 53 -8.49 -1.06 6.47
CA TYR A 53 -8.00 -2.19 5.68
C TYR A 53 -9.09 -3.25 5.49
N ARG A 54 -9.73 -3.70 6.58
CA ARG A 54 -10.81 -4.71 6.51
C ARG A 54 -12.03 -4.25 5.71
N LYS A 55 -12.32 -2.94 5.67
CA LYS A 55 -13.44 -2.40 4.89
C LYS A 55 -13.07 -2.30 3.42
N LEU A 56 -11.90 -1.74 3.11
CA LEU A 56 -11.42 -1.52 1.75
C LEU A 56 -11.28 -2.84 1.00
N THR A 57 -10.59 -3.82 1.59
CA THR A 57 -10.34 -5.15 1.00
C THR A 57 -11.61 -6.00 0.79
N LYS A 58 -12.71 -5.65 1.46
CA LYS A 58 -14.02 -6.29 1.24
C LYS A 58 -14.86 -5.61 0.17
N MET A 59 -14.54 -4.36 -0.17
CA MET A 59 -15.38 -3.49 -1.00
C MET A 59 -14.84 -3.28 -2.41
N PHE A 60 -13.54 -3.50 -2.58
CA PHE A 60 -12.75 -3.16 -3.75
C PHE A 60 -11.74 -4.26 -4.03
N ASP A 61 -11.45 -4.44 -5.32
CA ASP A 61 -10.35 -5.30 -5.74
C ASP A 61 -9.03 -4.61 -5.41
N PHE A 62 -8.08 -5.39 -4.93
CA PHE A 62 -6.77 -4.93 -4.50
C PHE A 62 -5.74 -6.02 -4.72
N ASP A 63 -4.48 -5.62 -4.82
CA ASP A 63 -3.34 -6.53 -4.84
C ASP A 63 -2.21 -5.99 -3.95
N ILE A 64 -1.39 -6.90 -3.43
CA ILE A 64 -0.29 -6.57 -2.53
C ILE A 64 0.95 -7.35 -2.96
N VAL A 65 2.03 -6.62 -3.20
CA VAL A 65 3.36 -7.18 -3.43
C VAL A 65 4.20 -6.94 -2.17
N VAL A 66 4.70 -8.03 -1.59
CA VAL A 66 5.63 -7.97 -0.45
C VAL A 66 7.02 -8.26 -0.95
N ILE A 67 7.92 -7.28 -0.81
CA ILE A 67 9.34 -7.39 -1.16
C ILE A 67 10.09 -7.54 0.15
N THR A 68 10.59 -8.74 0.42
CA THR A 68 11.24 -9.01 1.71
C THR A 68 12.58 -8.29 1.81
N ALA A 69 13.08 -8.09 3.03
CA ALA A 69 14.43 -7.55 3.24
C ALA A 69 15.49 -8.37 2.46
N GLN A 70 15.33 -9.70 2.43
CA GLN A 70 16.21 -10.58 1.66
C GLN A 70 16.12 -10.34 0.15
N ASP A 71 14.92 -10.10 -0.39
CA ASP A 71 14.75 -9.76 -1.81
C ASP A 71 15.40 -8.42 -2.15
N ILE A 72 15.23 -7.42 -1.28
CA ILE A 72 15.88 -6.11 -1.41
C ILE A 72 17.40 -6.29 -1.43
N ASP A 73 17.96 -7.04 -0.47
CA ASP A 73 19.40 -7.31 -0.40
C ASP A 73 19.91 -8.03 -1.65
N ASN A 74 19.16 -9.02 -2.14
CA ASN A 74 19.49 -9.76 -3.37
C ASN A 74 19.49 -8.87 -4.62
N LEU A 75 18.53 -7.94 -4.74
CA LEU A 75 18.45 -6.99 -5.86
C LEU A 75 19.55 -5.94 -5.76
N ARG A 76 19.83 -5.44 -4.55
CA ARG A 76 20.92 -4.50 -4.28
C ARG A 76 22.29 -5.08 -4.58
N ALA A 77 22.51 -6.36 -4.26
CA ALA A 77 23.74 -7.08 -4.62
C ALA A 77 23.94 -7.18 -6.14
N LYS A 78 22.86 -7.09 -6.94
CA LYS A 78 22.89 -7.04 -8.40
C LYS A 78 23.02 -5.61 -8.97
N GLY A 79 23.23 -4.61 -8.12
CA GLY A 79 23.37 -3.21 -8.52
C GLY A 79 22.05 -2.47 -8.76
N ILE A 80 20.91 -3.07 -8.42
CA ILE A 80 19.59 -2.43 -8.53
C ILE A 80 19.39 -1.54 -7.30
N ASN A 81 19.07 -0.27 -7.50
CA ASN A 81 18.82 0.66 -6.40
C ASN A 81 17.35 0.66 -5.96
N LEU A 82 17.06 1.21 -4.78
CA LEU A 82 15.72 1.13 -4.18
C LEU A 82 14.63 1.82 -5.03
N ASN A 83 14.97 2.85 -5.81
CA ASN A 83 14.01 3.51 -6.71
C ASN A 83 13.66 2.66 -7.94
N GLN A 84 14.45 1.63 -8.25
CA GLN A 84 14.17 0.68 -9.32
C GLN A 84 13.44 -0.57 -8.82
N ILE A 85 13.50 -0.82 -7.50
CA ILE A 85 12.78 -1.91 -6.84
C ILE A 85 11.31 -1.50 -6.61
N GLU A 86 11.09 -0.23 -6.27
CA GLU A 86 9.78 0.43 -6.28
C GLU A 86 9.24 0.60 -7.70
#